data_AF-A0A1B6FEH8-F1
#
_entry.id   AF-A0A1B6FEH8-F1
#
_cell.length_a   1.000
_cell.length_b   1.000
_cell.length_c   1.000
_cell.angle_alpha   90.00
_cell.angle_beta   90.00
_cell.angle_gamma   90.00
#
_symmetry.space_group_name_H-M   'P 1'
#
loop_
_entity.id
_entity.type
_entity.pdbx_description
1 polymer ?
#
loop_
_entity_poly.entity_id
_entity_poly.type
_entity_poly.pdbx_seq_one_letter_code
_entity_poly.pdbx_strand_id
1 'polypeptide(L)'
;WKVEPLLSAIRKACLDNPRSQEVSIDEQMVPFWGSTQMRQRVKGKPNPCGLKNFVACAPDGLPLDFFLYEGKGDTILPDEELHYSGLDMSGKVIVRVSRNLKEGTSIFMDRFF
;
A
#
# COMPACT_ATOMS: atom_id res chain seq x y z
N TRP A 1 3.67 -11.98 -11.75
CA TRP A 1 3.33 -12.20 -13.17
C TRP A 1 1.90 -12.68 -13.42
N LYS A 2 1.41 -13.80 -12.86
CA LYS A 2 0.07 -14.34 -13.18
C LYS A 2 -1.10 -13.38 -12.95
N VAL A 3 -1.06 -12.65 -11.83
CA VAL A 3 -2.10 -11.69 -11.43
C VAL A 3 -1.71 -10.24 -11.71
N GLU A 4 -0.49 -10.01 -12.20
CA GLU A 4 0.04 -8.67 -12.45
C GLU A 4 -0.82 -7.83 -13.38
N PRO A 5 -1.36 -8.38 -14.51
CA PRO A 5 -2.22 -7.59 -15.39
C PRO A 5 -3.49 -7.11 -14.70
N LEU A 6 -4.08 -7.93 -13.83
CA LEU A 6 -5.27 -7.57 -13.07
C LEU A 6 -4.95 -6.48 -12.03
N LEU A 7 -3.87 -6.65 -11.28
CA LEU A 7 -3.43 -5.67 -10.28
C LEU A 7 -3.11 -4.31 -10.92
N SER A 8 -2.42 -4.34 -12.06
CA SER A 8 -2.13 -3.15 -12.86
C SER A 8 -3.40 -2.46 -13.35
N ALA A 9 -4.41 -3.21 -13.80
CA ALA A 9 -5.69 -2.65 -14.24
C ALA A 9 -6.46 -2.01 -13.08
N ILE A 10 -6.52 -2.66 -11.91
CA ILE A 10 -7.18 -2.10 -10.72
C ILE A 10 -6.43 -0.86 -10.25
N ARG A 11 -5.10 -0.91 -10.16
CA ARG A 11 -4.28 0.24 -9.76
C ARG A 11 -4.46 1.42 -10.72
N LYS A 12 -4.53 1.16 -12.02
CA LYS A 12 -4.83 2.20 -13.01
C LYS A 12 -6.18 2.86 -12.72
N ALA A 13 -7.23 2.08 -12.45
CA ALA A 13 -8.54 2.64 -12.09
C ALA A 13 -8.46 3.47 -10.79
N CYS A 14 -7.70 3.02 -9.79
CA CYS A 14 -7.45 3.80 -8.58
C CYS A 14 -6.76 5.13 -8.89
N LEU A 15 -5.75 5.15 -9.76
CA LEU A 15 -5.03 6.37 -10.17
C LEU A 15 -5.89 7.34 -10.97
N ASP A 16 -6.85 6.82 -11.75
CA ASP A 16 -7.77 7.63 -12.55
C ASP A 16 -8.88 8.30 -11.68
N ASN A 17 -9.04 7.91 -10.40
CA ASN A 17 -9.99 8.56 -9.49
C ASN A 17 -9.64 10.04 -9.20
N PRO A 18 -10.62 10.89 -8.86
CA PRO A 18 -10.35 12.26 -8.40
C PRO A 18 -9.40 12.28 -7.19
N ARG A 19 -8.37 13.15 -7.23
CA ARG A 19 -7.44 13.31 -6.11
C ARG A 19 -8.06 14.13 -4.98
N SER A 20 -7.85 13.71 -3.74
CA SER A 20 -8.22 14.44 -2.53
C SER A 20 -7.04 15.29 -1.99
N GLN A 21 -7.34 16.34 -1.23
CA GLN A 21 -6.36 17.11 -0.44
C GLN A 21 -6.11 16.48 0.95
N GLU A 22 -6.95 15.53 1.34
CA GLU A 22 -6.83 14.77 2.59
C GLU A 22 -6.84 13.29 2.23
N VAL A 23 -5.83 12.56 2.69
CA VAL A 23 -5.66 11.15 2.35
C VAL A 23 -5.32 10.36 3.59
N SER A 24 -5.98 9.22 3.77
CA SER A 24 -5.57 8.23 4.77
C SER A 24 -4.73 7.15 4.12
N ILE A 25 -3.59 6.80 4.74
CA ILE A 25 -2.77 5.66 4.35
C ILE A 25 -2.84 4.62 5.46
N ASP A 26 -3.20 3.40 5.09
CA ASP A 26 -3.31 2.28 6.02
C ASP A 26 -3.05 0.93 5.31
N GLU A 27 -3.01 -0.14 6.11
CA GLU A 27 -2.96 -1.52 5.68
C GLU A 27 -4.35 -2.16 5.57
N GLN A 28 -4.57 -2.90 4.50
CA GLN A 28 -5.75 -3.73 4.31
C GLN A 28 -5.35 -5.21 4.17
N MET A 29 -6.24 -6.09 4.64
CA MET A 29 -6.09 -7.54 4.51
C MET A 29 -7.11 -8.06 3.50
N VAL A 30 -6.62 -8.73 2.45
CA VAL A 30 -7.43 -9.51 1.51
C VAL A 30 -7.46 -10.97 2.02
N PRO A 31 -8.62 -11.51 2.40
CA PRO A 31 -8.71 -12.87 2.91
C PRO A 31 -8.17 -13.90 1.90
N PHE A 32 -7.17 -14.69 2.31
CA PHE A 32 -6.53 -15.67 1.44
C PHE A 32 -5.90 -16.80 2.25
N TRP A 33 -6.26 -18.05 1.92
CA TRP A 33 -5.79 -19.26 2.61
C TRP A 33 -4.89 -20.16 1.77
N GLY A 34 -4.64 -19.81 0.51
CA GLY A 34 -3.73 -20.55 -0.36
C GLY A 34 -2.27 -20.50 0.11
N SER A 35 -1.43 -21.29 -0.56
CA SER A 35 0.02 -21.30 -0.33
C SER A 35 0.70 -20.22 -1.16
N THR A 36 1.36 -19.27 -0.47
CA THR A 36 2.22 -18.25 -1.08
C THR A 36 3.13 -17.67 0.00
N GLN A 37 4.33 -17.22 -0.40
CA GLN A 37 5.26 -16.54 0.51
C GLN A 37 4.76 -15.13 0.91
N MET A 38 3.88 -14.53 0.10
CA MET A 38 3.30 -13.21 0.37
C MET A 38 2.25 -13.20 1.49
N ARG A 39 1.81 -14.38 1.95
CA ARG A 39 0.75 -14.48 2.96
C ARG A 39 1.25 -13.93 4.30
N GLN A 40 0.56 -12.92 4.81
CA GLN A 40 0.86 -12.29 6.08
C GLN A 40 -0.06 -12.80 7.19
N ARG A 41 0.46 -12.76 8.42
CA ARG A 41 -0.34 -12.95 9.63
C ARG A 41 -0.31 -11.70 10.50
N VAL A 42 -1.41 -10.96 10.54
CA VAL A 42 -1.57 -9.77 11.38
C VAL A 42 -2.40 -10.13 12.61
N LYS A 43 -1.74 -10.17 13.78
CA LYS A 43 -2.42 -10.45 15.05
C LYS A 43 -3.41 -9.31 15.37
N GLY A 44 -4.61 -9.66 15.84
CA GLY A 44 -5.61 -8.68 16.26
C GLY A 44 -6.61 -8.23 15.18
N LYS A 45 -6.42 -8.61 13.90
CA LYS A 45 -7.43 -8.39 12.85
C LYS A 45 -8.46 -9.53 12.84
N PRO A 46 -9.74 -9.28 12.46
CA PRO A 46 -10.78 -10.32 12.41
C PRO A 46 -10.40 -11.52 11.53
N ASN A 47 -9.75 -11.24 10.39
CA ASN A 47 -9.10 -12.23 9.54
C ASN A 47 -7.58 -12.07 9.68
N PRO A 48 -6.94 -12.84 10.59
CA PRO A 48 -5.53 -12.61 10.89
C PRO A 48 -4.60 -13.09 9.79
N CYS A 49 -5.07 -13.91 8.83
CA CYS A 49 -4.24 -14.46 7.76
C CYS A 49 -4.80 -14.07 6.39
N GLY A 50 -3.93 -13.59 5.50
CA GLY A 50 -4.32 -13.20 4.15
C GLY A 50 -3.18 -12.54 3.37
N LEU A 51 -3.52 -11.86 2.28
CA LEU A 51 -2.59 -10.99 1.57
C LEU A 51 -2.72 -9.58 2.17
N LYS A 52 -1.58 -8.94 2.43
CA LYS A 52 -1.55 -7.57 2.94
C LYS A 52 -1.34 -6.62 1.77
N ASN A 53 -2.10 -5.54 1.70
CA ASN A 53 -1.81 -4.40 0.83
C ASN A 53 -1.74 -3.11 1.66
N PHE A 54 -0.99 -2.14 1.15
CA PHE A 54 -1.04 -0.77 1.63
C PHE A 54 -1.85 0.05 0.64
N VAL A 55 -2.72 0.92 1.14
CA VAL A 55 -3.66 1.68 0.32
C VAL A 55 -3.74 3.13 0.80
N ALA A 56 -3.79 4.06 -0.15
CA ALA A 56 -4.21 5.43 0.10
C ALA A 56 -5.69 5.57 -0.27
N CYS A 57 -6.49 6.14 0.62
CA CYS A 57 -7.89 6.41 0.40
C CYS A 57 -8.23 7.89 0.63
N ALA A 58 -9.19 8.40 -0.15
CA ALA A 58 -9.86 9.66 0.15
C ALA A 58 -10.75 9.54 1.41
N PRO A 59 -11.25 10.66 1.98
CA PRO A 59 -12.03 10.63 3.22
C PRO A 59 -13.34 9.85 3.15
N ASP A 60 -13.88 9.68 1.94
CA ASP A 60 -15.06 8.85 1.65
C ASP A 60 -14.73 7.36 1.48
N GLY A 61 -13.46 6.97 1.64
CA GLY A 61 -12.97 5.61 1.48
C GLY A 61 -12.62 5.23 0.05
N LEU A 62 -12.69 6.15 -0.93
CA LEU A 62 -12.33 5.84 -2.32
C LEU A 62 -10.82 5.58 -2.45
N PRO A 63 -10.39 4.42 -2.97
CA PRO A 63 -8.96 4.12 -3.14
C PRO A 63 -8.31 4.99 -4.23
N LEU A 64 -7.16 5.56 -3.92
CA LEU A 64 -6.41 6.49 -4.77
C LEU A 64 -5.13 5.87 -5.35
N ASP A 65 -4.44 5.04 -4.58
CA ASP A 65 -3.33 4.18 -5.03
C ASP A 65 -3.16 3.04 -4.02
N PHE A 66 -2.56 1.94 -4.44
CA PHE A 66 -2.24 0.82 -3.56
C PHE A 66 -1.10 -0.03 -4.12
N PHE A 67 -0.52 -0.87 -3.25
CA PHE A 67 0.31 -1.99 -3.69
C PHE A 67 0.19 -3.18 -2.73
N LEU A 68 0.39 -4.39 -3.26
CA LEU A 68 0.47 -5.61 -2.46
C LEU A 68 1.85 -5.73 -1.83
N TYR A 69 1.88 -6.09 -0.56
CA TYR A 69 3.12 -6.40 0.16
C TYR A 69 3.52 -7.85 -0.11
N GLU A 70 4.73 -8.06 -0.59
CA GLU A 70 5.23 -9.38 -0.98
C GLU A 70 5.84 -10.18 0.19
N GLY A 71 5.95 -9.56 1.36
CA GLY A 71 6.47 -10.21 2.57
C GLY A 71 7.94 -9.87 2.83
N LYS A 72 8.62 -10.78 3.54
CA LYS A 72 10.01 -10.56 3.94
C LYS A 72 10.92 -10.50 2.71
N GLY A 73 11.65 -9.41 2.55
CA GLY A 73 12.54 -9.19 1.41
C GLY A 73 11.88 -8.44 0.24
N ASP A 74 10.65 -7.94 0.42
CA ASP A 74 10.00 -7.06 -0.55
C ASP A 74 10.79 -5.75 -0.74
N THR A 75 11.09 -5.45 -1.99
CA THR A 75 11.70 -4.19 -2.42
C THR A 75 10.59 -3.15 -2.56
N ILE A 76 10.21 -2.50 -1.45
CA ILE A 76 9.14 -1.49 -1.45
C ILE A 76 9.51 -0.31 -2.35
N LEU A 77 10.71 0.24 -2.20
CA LEU A 77 11.25 1.25 -3.11
C LEU A 77 12.40 0.65 -3.92
N PRO A 78 12.58 1.04 -5.19
CA PRO A 78 13.74 0.62 -5.98
C PRO A 78 15.06 0.94 -5.28
N ASP A 79 16.04 0.06 -5.42
CA ASP A 79 17.35 0.19 -4.77
C ASP A 79 18.12 1.43 -5.25
N GLU A 80 17.82 1.94 -6.45
CA GLU A 80 18.42 3.15 -6.99
C GLU A 80 18.00 4.43 -6.25
N GLU A 81 16.93 4.38 -5.45
CA GLU A 81 16.44 5.53 -4.67
C GLU A 81 17.18 5.66 -3.33
N LEU A 82 18.51 5.80 -3.41
CA LEU A 82 19.43 5.84 -2.26
C LEU A 82 19.10 6.92 -1.22
N HIS A 83 18.43 8.00 -1.63
CA HIS A 83 18.01 9.08 -0.73
C HIS A 83 16.95 8.62 0.29
N TYR A 84 16.26 7.49 0.04
CA TYR A 84 15.32 6.86 0.97
C TYR A 84 15.89 5.61 1.65
N SER A 85 17.18 5.31 1.47
CA SER A 85 17.82 4.10 2.02
C SER A 85 17.80 4.04 3.55
N GLY A 86 17.83 5.20 4.22
CA GLY A 86 17.76 5.33 5.68
C GLY A 86 16.35 5.22 6.28
N LEU A 87 15.30 5.16 5.45
CA LEU A 87 13.93 4.97 5.93
C LEU A 87 13.71 3.51 6.33
N ASP A 88 12.94 3.32 7.38
CA ASP A 88 12.39 2.02 7.73
C ASP A 88 11.27 1.61 6.75
N MET A 89 10.66 0.46 7.01
CA MET A 89 9.62 -0.06 6.12
C MET A 89 8.41 0.87 6.02
N SER A 90 7.98 1.49 7.12
CA SER A 90 6.83 2.39 7.08
C SER A 90 7.13 3.65 6.29
N GLY A 91 8.29 4.28 6.51
CA GLY A 91 8.71 5.44 5.73
C GLY A 91 8.75 5.14 4.23
N LYS A 92 9.25 3.96 3.85
CA LYS A 92 9.26 3.50 2.44
C LYS A 92 7.86 3.28 1.87
N VAL A 93 6.93 2.74 2.66
CA VAL A 93 5.51 2.60 2.27
C VAL A 93 4.91 3.98 1.99
N ILE A 94 5.09 4.93 2.93
CA ILE A 94 4.54 6.28 2.81
C ILE A 94 5.07 6.95 1.54
N VAL A 95 6.38 6.88 1.29
CA VAL A 95 6.99 7.42 0.07
C VAL A 95 6.36 6.78 -1.17
N ARG A 96 6.21 5.46 -1.22
CA ARG A 96 5.67 4.76 -2.40
C ARG A 96 4.23 5.14 -2.71
N VAL A 97 3.37 5.15 -1.70
CA VAL A 97 1.92 5.38 -1.86
C VAL A 97 1.62 6.87 -2.09
N SER A 98 2.44 7.78 -1.56
CA SER A 98 2.23 9.22 -1.71
C SER A 98 2.70 9.82 -3.05
N ARG A 99 3.40 9.07 -3.90
CA ARG A 99 4.00 9.57 -5.17
C ARG A 99 3.01 10.27 -6.10
N ASN A 100 1.76 9.85 -6.07
CA ASN A 100 0.71 10.35 -6.96
C ASN A 100 -0.23 11.35 -6.27
N LEU A 101 0.13 11.81 -5.06
CA LEU A 101 -0.60 12.85 -4.35
C LEU A 101 -0.15 14.23 -4.81
N LYS A 102 -1.05 15.21 -4.69
CA LYS A 102 -0.73 16.60 -5.03
C LYS A 102 0.08 17.23 -3.91
N GLU A 103 0.95 18.17 -4.23
CA GLU A 103 1.63 18.99 -3.22
C GLU A 103 0.59 19.68 -2.32
N GLY A 104 0.90 19.78 -1.02
CA GLY A 104 -0.01 20.32 0.00
C GLY A 104 -1.06 19.33 0.52
N THR A 105 -1.08 18.08 0.04
CA THR A 105 -1.98 17.04 0.56
C THR A 105 -1.62 16.67 2.00
N SER A 106 -2.62 16.65 2.88
CA SER A 106 -2.49 16.15 4.26
C SER A 106 -2.62 14.62 4.28
N ILE A 107 -1.63 13.95 4.87
CA ILE A 107 -1.60 12.49 5.02
C ILE A 107 -1.94 12.14 6.48
N PHE A 108 -2.95 11.30 6.65
CA PHE A 108 -3.37 10.74 7.94
C PHE A 108 -2.99 9.27 8.00
N MET A 109 -2.33 8.86 9.07
CA MET A 109 -1.86 7.49 9.29
C MET A 109 -1.91 7.15 10.77
N ASP A 110 -1.94 5.87 11.10
CA ASP A 110 -1.88 5.41 12.48
C ASP A 110 -0.43 5.36 13.00
N ARG A 111 -0.23 4.84 14.21
CA ARG A 111 1.09 4.76 14.85
C ARG A 111 2.02 3.70 14.25
N PHE A 112 1.52 2.81 13.39
CA PHE A 112 2.36 1.84 12.70
C PHE A 112 3.26 2.54 11.67
N PHE A 113 2.78 3.64 11.09
CA PHE A 113 3.46 4.36 10.02
C PHE A 113 4.41 5.44 10.52
#